data_AF-Q01W52-F1
#
_entry.id   AF-Q01W52-F1
#
_cell.length_a   1.000
_cell.length_b   1.000
_cell.length_c   1.000
_cell.angle_alpha   90.00
_cell.angle_beta   90.00
_cell.angle_gamma   90.00
#
_symmetry.space_group_name_H-M   'P 1'
#
loop_
_entity.id
_entity.type
_entity.pdbx_description
1 polymer ?
#
loop_
_entity_poly.entity_id
_entity_poly.type
_entity_poly.pdbx_seq_one_letter_code
_entity_poly.pdbx_strand_id
1 'polypeptide(L)'
;MDRFSECYQELIEWSYDSADRIVLNAYFPMGQQPGGMLVWWRNLYGRDETMDTAHLMRMAGRFSRRVRAFADAKGIPIIDCAPNVKKFEIAQADLSKHDGKPGVFLILVAKSKAPVWEVERTTTGKVGAIRRKKLGLSPWVRQTVKRQFAVRW
;
A
#
# COMPACT_ATOMS: atom_id res chain seq x y z
N MET A 1 22.84 18.41 6.71
CA MET A 1 23.86 17.35 6.66
C MET A 1 23.91 16.76 8.06
N ASP A 2 24.09 15.45 8.23
CA ASP A 2 24.19 14.90 9.58
C ASP A 2 25.54 15.26 10.22
N ARG A 3 25.62 15.14 11.54
CA ARG A 3 26.79 15.58 12.33
C ARG A 3 28.08 14.84 11.96
N PHE A 4 27.99 13.59 11.51
CA PHE A 4 29.15 12.82 11.07
C PHE A 4 29.67 13.36 9.74
N SER A 5 28.77 13.61 8.79
CA SER A 5 29.11 14.21 7.50
C SER A 5 29.73 15.61 7.62
N GLU A 6 29.30 16.42 8.60
CA GLU A 6 29.92 17.72 8.91
C GLU A 6 31.38 17.59 9.40
N CYS A 7 31.69 16.59 10.24
CA CYS A 7 33.04 16.39 10.79
C CYS A 7 34.09 16.03 9.72
N TYR A 8 33.68 15.43 8.61
CA TYR A 8 34.57 14.94 7.56
C TYR A 8 34.43 15.72 6.25
N GLN A 9 33.81 16.90 6.27
CA GLN A 9 33.47 17.66 5.05
C GLN A 9 34.68 17.98 4.17
N GLU A 10 35.86 18.21 4.76
CA GLU A 10 37.11 18.46 4.03
C GLU A 10 37.64 17.24 3.25
N LEU A 11 37.18 16.03 3.61
CA LEU A 11 37.57 14.76 2.98
C LEU A 11 36.50 14.25 1.98
N ILE A 12 35.37 14.96 1.83
CA ILE A 12 34.29 14.58 0.93
C ILE A 12 34.51 15.26 -0.43
N GLU A 13 34.96 14.51 -1.42
CA GLU A 13 35.10 15.02 -2.81
C GLU A 13 33.76 15.12 -3.53
N TRP A 14 32.82 14.24 -3.23
CA TRP A 14 31.47 14.22 -3.82
C TRP A 14 30.44 13.76 -2.80
N SER A 15 29.26 14.39 -2.85
CA SER A 15 28.07 13.91 -2.13
C SER A 15 26.95 13.67 -3.14
N TYR A 16 26.21 12.58 -2.95
CA TYR A 16 25.02 12.26 -3.72
C TYR A 16 23.86 12.00 -2.77
N ASP A 17 22.73 12.61 -3.09
CA ASP A 17 21.52 12.57 -2.29
C ASP A 17 20.44 11.81 -3.05
N SER A 18 20.10 10.61 -2.57
CA SER A 18 19.18 9.70 -3.24
C SER A 18 17.87 9.61 -2.49
N ALA A 19 16.75 9.64 -3.21
CA ALA A 19 15.48 9.22 -2.66
C ALA A 19 15.51 7.71 -2.36
N ASP A 20 15.51 7.33 -1.09
CA ASP A 20 15.29 5.94 -0.73
C ASP A 20 13.80 5.59 -0.84
N ARG A 21 13.54 4.40 -1.37
CA ARG A 21 12.18 3.92 -1.61
C ARG A 21 11.87 2.80 -0.64
N ILE A 22 11.09 3.10 0.41
CA ILE A 22 10.44 2.06 1.20
C ILE A 22 9.20 1.60 0.45
N VAL A 23 9.34 0.47 -0.25
CA VAL A 23 8.20 -0.19 -0.88
C VAL A 23 7.49 -1.01 0.18
N LEU A 24 6.36 -0.53 0.70
CA LEU A 24 5.41 -1.41 1.38
C LEU A 24 4.69 -2.25 0.33
N ASN A 25 5.41 -3.25 -0.18
CA ASN A 25 4.83 -4.31 -0.98
C ASN A 25 3.99 -5.15 -0.02
N ALA A 26 2.74 -4.73 0.18
CA ALA A 26 1.72 -5.48 0.91
C ALA A 26 1.30 -6.73 0.12
N TYR A 27 2.28 -7.46 -0.41
CA TYR A 27 2.07 -8.78 -0.95
C TYR A 27 1.59 -9.65 0.20
N PHE A 28 0.41 -10.21 0.01
CA PHE A 28 -0.28 -10.96 1.04
C PHE A 28 -0.43 -12.41 0.54
N PRO A 29 0.51 -13.31 0.89
CA PRO A 29 0.54 -14.68 0.39
C PRO A 29 -0.71 -15.47 0.77
N MET A 30 -1.17 -15.37 2.02
CA MET A 30 -2.35 -16.10 2.49
C MET A 30 -3.61 -15.69 1.70
N GLY A 31 -3.74 -14.42 1.32
CA GLY A 31 -4.83 -13.95 0.48
C GLY A 31 -4.72 -14.33 -1.00
N GLN A 32 -3.68 -15.05 -1.43
CA GLN A 32 -3.61 -15.58 -2.79
C GLN A 32 -4.39 -16.89 -2.95
N GLN A 33 -4.83 -17.51 -1.85
CA GLN A 33 -5.58 -18.75 -1.85
C GLN A 33 -6.86 -18.60 -1.00
N PRO A 34 -7.96 -19.26 -1.37
CA PRO A 34 -9.22 -19.15 -0.65
C PRO A 34 -9.11 -19.67 0.79
N GLY A 35 -8.45 -20.81 1.00
CA GLY A 35 -8.21 -21.35 2.35
C GLY A 35 -7.33 -20.45 3.21
N GLY A 36 -6.29 -19.85 2.62
CA GLY A 36 -5.41 -18.91 3.33
C GLY A 36 -6.14 -17.63 3.76
N MET A 37 -7.08 -17.14 2.93
CA MET A 37 -7.92 -15.99 3.28
C MET A 37 -8.78 -16.27 4.52
N LEU A 38 -9.35 -17.48 4.63
CA LEU A 38 -10.14 -17.89 5.79
C LEU A 38 -9.29 -17.99 7.06
N VAL A 39 -8.11 -18.62 6.97
CA VAL A 39 -7.19 -18.73 8.10
C VAL A 39 -6.76 -17.35 8.60
N TRP A 40 -6.41 -16.45 7.68
CA TRP A 40 -6.08 -15.07 8.04
C TRP A 40 -7.24 -14.36 8.74
N TRP A 41 -8.46 -14.51 8.23
CA TRP A 41 -9.64 -13.89 8.83
C TRP A 41 -9.87 -14.37 10.26
N ARG A 42 -9.77 -15.69 10.48
CA ARG A 42 -9.88 -16.30 11.81
C ARG A 42 -8.79 -15.81 12.76
N ASN A 43 -7.57 -15.66 12.28
CA ASN A 43 -6.49 -15.11 13.10
C ASN A 43 -6.76 -13.65 13.52
N LEU A 44 -7.46 -12.88 12.69
CA LEU A 44 -7.76 -11.48 12.96
C LEU A 44 -8.99 -11.26 13.86
N TYR A 45 -10.05 -12.06 13.67
CA TYR A 45 -11.35 -11.84 14.33
C TYR A 45 -11.79 -12.98 15.25
N GLY A 46 -11.11 -14.13 15.23
CA GLY A 46 -11.45 -15.33 15.99
C GLY A 46 -12.70 -16.06 15.50
N ARG A 47 -13.41 -15.51 14.52
CA ARG A 47 -14.72 -16.00 14.08
C ARG A 47 -15.03 -15.65 12.62
N ASP A 48 -15.93 -16.42 12.04
CA ASP A 48 -16.24 -16.36 10.61
C ASP A 48 -17.52 -15.55 10.30
N GLU A 49 -18.37 -15.25 11.29
CA GLU A 49 -19.72 -14.73 11.05
C GLU A 49 -19.76 -13.35 10.39
N THR A 50 -18.65 -12.61 10.40
CA THR A 50 -18.52 -11.28 9.79
C THR A 50 -17.62 -11.29 8.55
N MET A 51 -17.19 -12.47 8.09
CA MET A 51 -16.45 -12.58 6.84
C MET A 51 -17.44 -12.43 5.68
N ASP A 52 -17.52 -11.22 5.15
CA ASP A 52 -18.33 -10.87 3.99
C ASP A 52 -17.65 -9.76 3.17
N THR A 53 -18.08 -9.60 1.93
CA THR A 53 -17.53 -8.60 1.00
C THR A 53 -17.67 -7.18 1.55
N ALA A 54 -18.77 -6.86 2.23
CA ALA A 54 -19.01 -5.52 2.75
C ALA A 54 -18.02 -5.18 3.88
N HIS A 55 -17.69 -6.15 4.74
CA HIS A 55 -16.73 -5.99 5.82
C HIS A 55 -15.31 -5.79 5.29
N LEU A 56 -14.91 -6.58 4.29
CA LEU A 56 -13.64 -6.42 3.59
C LEU A 56 -13.53 -5.03 2.93
N MET A 57 -14.58 -4.58 2.24
CA MET A 57 -14.63 -3.25 1.64
C MET A 57 -14.53 -2.14 2.69
N ARG A 58 -15.25 -2.24 3.82
CA ARG A 58 -15.16 -1.28 4.93
C ARG A 58 -13.76 -1.22 5.52
N MET A 59 -13.10 -2.37 5.70
CA MET A 59 -11.74 -2.45 6.22
C MET A 59 -10.72 -1.79 5.28
N ALA A 60 -10.75 -2.13 3.99
CA ALA A 60 -9.91 -1.48 2.99
C ALA A 60 -10.15 0.04 2.90
N GLY A 61 -11.42 0.46 2.97
CA GLY A 61 -11.81 1.86 3.00
C GLY A 61 -11.31 2.61 4.23
N ARG A 62 -11.43 2.02 5.43
CA ARG A 62 -10.89 2.60 6.67
C ARG A 62 -9.37 2.78 6.60
N PHE A 63 -8.65 1.76 6.13
CA PHE A 63 -7.20 1.86 5.94
C PHE A 63 -6.84 3.00 4.99
N SER A 64 -7.50 3.07 3.82
CA SER A 64 -7.23 4.13 2.85
C SER A 64 -7.48 5.53 3.40
N ARG A 65 -8.60 5.73 4.11
CA ARG A 65 -8.91 7.01 4.76
C ARG A 65 -7.89 7.39 5.82
N ARG A 66 -7.45 6.45 6.65
CA ARG A 66 -6.43 6.71 7.69
C ARG A 66 -5.09 7.13 7.10
N VAL A 67 -4.64 6.49 6.02
CA VAL A 67 -3.38 6.89 5.36
C VAL A 67 -3.51 8.29 4.75
N ARG A 68 -4.64 8.59 4.10
CA ARG A 68 -4.87 9.93 3.52
C ARG A 68 -4.96 11.01 4.59
N ALA A 69 -5.68 10.77 5.69
CA ALA A 69 -5.77 11.70 6.81
C ALA A 69 -4.41 11.94 7.49
N PHE A 70 -3.59 10.90 7.63
CA PHE A 70 -2.22 11.05 8.16
C PHE A 70 -1.37 11.94 7.24
N ALA A 71 -1.42 11.71 5.93
CA ALA A 71 -0.63 12.48 4.98
C ALA A 71 -1.08 13.95 4.93
N ASP A 72 -2.39 14.18 4.93
CA ASP A 72 -2.98 15.53 5.00
C ASP A 72 -2.52 16.28 6.26
N ALA A 73 -2.63 15.65 7.43
CA ALA A 73 -2.18 16.23 8.70
C ALA A 73 -0.66 16.50 8.76
N LYS A 74 0.13 15.89 7.87
CA LYS A 74 1.58 16.07 7.77
C LYS A 74 2.02 16.87 6.55
N GLY A 75 1.08 17.33 5.71
CA GLY A 75 1.38 18.01 4.45
C GLY A 75 2.13 17.13 3.45
N ILE A 76 1.99 15.80 3.54
CA ILE A 76 2.67 14.85 2.65
C ILE A 76 1.82 14.63 1.39
N PRO A 77 2.34 14.89 0.18
CA PRO A 77 1.63 14.61 -1.06
C PRO A 77 1.29 13.12 -1.23
N ILE A 78 0.06 12.86 -1.70
CA ILE A 78 -0.37 11.53 -2.15
C ILE A 78 -0.68 11.60 -3.64
N ILE A 79 -0.02 10.76 -4.44
CA ILE A 79 -0.26 10.68 -5.88
C ILE A 79 -0.80 9.29 -6.24
N ASP A 80 -2.00 9.26 -6.82
CA ASP A 80 -2.58 8.06 -7.42
C ASP A 80 -1.98 7.85 -8.82
N CYS A 81 -1.08 6.87 -8.94
CA CYS A 81 -0.34 6.58 -10.16
C CYS A 81 -1.19 5.77 -11.15
N ALA A 82 -1.23 6.26 -12.40
CA ALA A 82 -1.71 5.47 -13.54
C ALA A 82 -0.82 4.23 -13.80
N PRO A 83 -1.32 3.23 -14.53
CA PRO A 83 -0.51 2.10 -14.98
C PRO A 83 0.72 2.55 -15.76
N ASN A 84 1.83 1.79 -15.68
CA ASN A 84 3.09 2.01 -16.40
C ASN A 84 3.81 3.35 -16.16
N VAL A 85 3.40 4.11 -15.13
CA VAL A 85 4.10 5.32 -14.72
C VAL A 85 5.44 4.98 -14.08
N LYS A 86 6.49 5.71 -14.47
CA LYS A 86 7.83 5.63 -13.88
C LYS A 86 7.87 6.36 -12.54
N LYS A 87 7.51 5.62 -11.49
CA LYS A 87 7.41 6.13 -10.10
C LYS A 87 8.67 6.80 -9.58
N PHE A 88 9.85 6.41 -10.06
CA PHE A 88 11.11 7.01 -9.62
C PHE A 88 11.25 8.45 -10.13
N GLU A 89 10.79 8.76 -11.35
CA GLU A 89 10.84 10.13 -11.91
C GLU A 89 9.91 11.06 -11.13
N ILE A 90 8.73 10.57 -10.72
CA ILE A 90 7.81 11.32 -9.85
C ILE A 90 8.47 11.58 -8.49
N ALA A 91 9.03 10.55 -7.86
CA ALA A 91 9.68 10.70 -6.56
C ALA A 91 10.86 11.69 -6.62
N GLN A 92 11.64 11.68 -7.71
CA GLN A 92 12.75 12.62 -7.90
C GLN A 92 12.27 14.06 -8.12
N ALA A 93 11.21 14.26 -8.91
CA ALA A 93 10.61 15.57 -9.13
C ALA A 93 10.04 16.17 -7.83
N ASP A 94 9.41 15.36 -6.98
CA ASP A 94 8.94 15.79 -5.67
C ASP A 94 10.09 16.00 -4.67
N LEU A 95 11.12 15.15 -4.68
CA LEU A 95 12.29 15.30 -3.80
C LEU A 95 12.99 16.64 -4.04
N SER A 96 13.10 17.09 -5.30
CA SER A 96 13.72 18.38 -5.63
C SER A 96 13.04 19.61 -4.99
N LYS A 97 11.80 19.46 -4.52
CA LYS A 97 11.01 20.50 -3.86
C LYS A 97 10.99 20.35 -2.34
N HIS A 98 11.54 19.26 -1.81
CA HIS A 98 11.48 18.93 -0.39
C HIS A 98 12.54 19.73 0.39
N ASP A 99 12.24 20.09 1.65
CA ASP A 99 13.08 20.92 2.51
C ASP A 99 14.32 20.19 3.10
N GLY A 100 14.63 19.02 2.57
CA GLY A 100 15.76 18.19 3.00
C GLY A 100 15.58 17.48 4.35
N LYS A 101 14.48 17.66 5.08
CA LYS A 101 14.27 16.99 6.38
C LYS A 101 14.10 15.47 6.24
N PRO A 102 14.59 14.69 7.20
CA PRO A 102 14.32 13.25 7.24
C PRO A 102 12.83 12.95 7.42
N GLY A 103 12.33 11.93 6.71
CA GLY A 103 10.96 11.44 6.83
C GLY A 103 10.33 10.99 5.53
N VAL A 104 9.03 10.67 5.62
CA VAL A 104 8.19 10.39 4.45
C VAL A 104 7.85 11.71 3.78
N PHE A 105 8.33 11.91 2.56
CA PHE A 105 8.07 13.15 1.80
C PHE A 105 7.04 12.98 0.67
N LEU A 106 6.74 11.73 0.28
CA LEU A 106 5.79 11.44 -0.80
C LEU A 106 5.20 10.03 -0.64
N ILE A 107 3.90 9.89 -0.93
CA ILE A 107 3.20 8.61 -0.99
C ILE A 107 2.68 8.36 -2.41
N LEU A 108 3.18 7.32 -3.06
CA LEU A 108 2.73 6.87 -4.38
C LEU A 108 1.77 5.69 -4.23
N VAL A 109 0.57 5.83 -4.78
CA VAL A 109 -0.48 4.80 -4.74
C VAL A 109 -0.63 4.18 -6.11
N ALA A 110 -0.42 2.87 -6.24
CA ALA A 110 -0.57 2.16 -7.50
C ALA A 110 -1.41 0.90 -7.35
N LYS A 111 -2.14 0.53 -8.41
CA LYS A 111 -2.89 -0.72 -8.45
C LYS A 111 -1.97 -1.88 -8.85
N SER A 112 -2.11 -3.02 -8.17
CA SER A 112 -1.47 -4.29 -8.52
C SER A 112 -2.51 -5.35 -8.80
N LYS A 113 -2.15 -6.30 -9.67
CA LYS A 113 -2.94 -7.51 -9.92
C LYS A 113 -2.97 -8.35 -8.64
N ALA A 114 -4.17 -8.76 -8.24
CA ALA A 114 -4.41 -9.67 -7.14
C ALA A 114 -5.76 -10.38 -7.36
N PRO A 115 -5.95 -11.59 -6.80
CA PRO A 115 -7.24 -12.24 -6.81
C PRO A 115 -8.24 -11.44 -5.98
N VAL A 116 -9.46 -11.33 -6.48
CA VAL A 116 -10.60 -10.80 -5.74
C VAL A 116 -11.48 -11.97 -5.36
N TRP A 117 -11.74 -12.10 -4.06
CA TRP A 117 -12.54 -13.19 -3.51
C TRP A 117 -13.98 -12.73 -3.27
N GLU A 118 -14.90 -13.63 -3.57
CA GLU A 118 -16.31 -13.53 -3.24
C GLU A 118 -16.62 -14.63 -2.22
N VAL A 119 -17.22 -14.25 -1.10
CA VAL A 119 -17.54 -15.16 0.00
C VAL A 119 -19.03 -15.50 -0.11
N GLU A 120 -19.34 -16.73 -0.50
CA GLU A 120 -20.70 -17.23 -0.48
C GLU A 120 -21.10 -17.57 0.96
N ARG A 121 -22.35 -17.31 1.33
CA ARG A 121 -22.92 -17.77 2.60
C ARG A 121 -23.95 -18.86 2.36
N THR A 122 -23.96 -19.84 3.25
CA THR A 122 -25.03 -20.84 3.28
C THR A 122 -26.33 -20.18 3.73
N THR A 123 -27.46 -20.83 3.47
CA THR A 123 -28.78 -20.45 4.00
C THR A 123 -28.81 -20.39 5.53
N THR A 124 -27.91 -21.11 6.19
CA THR A 124 -27.70 -21.12 7.65
C THR A 124 -26.74 -20.03 8.15
N GLY A 125 -26.26 -19.14 7.28
CA GLY A 125 -25.40 -18.01 7.63
C GLY A 125 -23.92 -18.34 7.84
N LYS A 126 -23.51 -19.60 7.62
CA LYS A 126 -22.11 -20.03 7.71
C LYS A 126 -21.35 -19.64 6.44
N VAL A 127 -20.03 -19.49 6.56
CA VAL A 127 -19.15 -19.29 5.41
C VAL A 127 -19.23 -20.54 4.52
N GLY A 128 -19.68 -20.33 3.28
CA GLY A 128 -19.71 -21.32 2.21
C GLY A 128 -18.44 -21.28 1.37
N ALA A 129 -18.57 -21.38 0.05
CA ALA A 129 -17.41 -21.34 -0.84
C ALA A 129 -16.82 -19.93 -0.95
N ILE A 130 -15.49 -19.83 -0.88
CA ILE A 130 -14.75 -18.63 -1.23
C ILE A 130 -14.29 -18.79 -2.67
N ARG A 131 -14.94 -18.08 -3.59
CA ARG A 131 -14.67 -18.20 -5.02
C ARG A 131 -13.88 -17.01 -5.50
N ARG A 132 -12.97 -17.27 -6.43
CA ARG A 132 -12.35 -16.19 -7.18
C ARG A 132 -13.43 -15.56 -8.06
N LYS A 133 -13.65 -14.26 -7.90
CA LYS A 133 -14.54 -13.52 -8.78
C LYS A 133 -13.98 -13.63 -10.20
N LYS A 134 -14.70 -14.33 -11.08
CA LYS A 134 -14.39 -14.31 -12.52
C LYS A 134 -14.68 -12.90 -12.99
N LEU A 135 -13.63 -12.14 -13.31
CA LEU A 135 -13.81 -10.84 -13.92
C LEU A 135 -14.50 -11.06 -15.26
N GLY A 136 -15.76 -10.65 -15.38
CA GLY A 136 -16.22 -10.10 -16.65
C GLY A 136 -15.28 -8.96 -17.04
N LEU A 137 -15.15 -8.69 -18.34
CA LEU A 137 -14.24 -7.75 -19.02
C LEU A 137 -14.16 -6.29 -18.48
N SER A 138 -14.66 -6.00 -17.29
CA SER A 138 -14.52 -4.73 -16.57
C SER A 138 -13.10 -4.52 -16.03
N PRO A 139 -12.39 -3.45 -16.44
CA PRO A 139 -11.04 -3.13 -15.98
C PRO A 139 -10.92 -2.79 -14.49
N TRP A 140 -12.04 -2.61 -13.78
CA TRP A 140 -12.07 -1.97 -12.47
C TRP A 140 -11.86 -2.90 -11.27
N VAL A 141 -11.94 -4.23 -11.44
CA VAL A 141 -11.93 -5.22 -10.35
C VAL A 141 -10.55 -5.89 -10.21
N ARG A 142 -9.46 -5.12 -10.26
CA ARG A 142 -8.12 -5.59 -9.87
C ARG A 142 -7.62 -4.67 -8.78
N GLN A 143 -7.50 -5.13 -7.53
CA GLN A 143 -6.89 -4.29 -6.52
C GLN A 143 -6.30 -5.09 -5.35
N THR A 144 -4.98 -5.26 -5.41
CA THR A 144 -4.17 -4.89 -4.25
C THR A 144 -3.66 -3.48 -4.52
N VAL A 145 -3.85 -2.57 -3.55
CA VAL A 145 -3.22 -1.25 -3.61
C VAL A 145 -1.77 -1.43 -3.16
N LYS A 146 -0.82 -1.31 -4.07
CA LYS A 146 0.60 -1.15 -3.72
C LYS A 146 0.81 0.30 -3.34
N ARG A 147 1.24 0.54 -2.10
CA ARG A 147 1.68 1.85 -1.64
C ARG A 147 3.20 1.85 -1.57
N GLN A 148 3.80 2.82 -2.24
CA GLN A 148 5.24 3.02 -2.20
C GLN A 148 5.47 4.36 -1.49
N PHE A 149 6.31 4.31 -0.47
CA PHE A 149 6.66 5.48 0.33
C PHE A 149 8.05 5.89 -0.10
N ALA A 150 8.20 7.14 -0.49
CA ALA A 150 9.52 7.71 -0.69
C ALA A 150 9.95 8.32 0.65
N VAL A 151 11.12 7.90 1.12
CA VAL A 151 11.65 8.26 2.42
C VAL A 151 13.02 8.87 2.18
N ARG A 152 13.27 9.98 2.86
CA ARG A 152 14.58 10.60 2.95
C ARG A 152 15.11 10.37 4.37
N TRP A 153 16.35 9.93 4.50
CA TRP A 153 17.01 9.73 5.78
C TRP A 153 17.87 10.92 6.16
#